data_AF-A0A2S0JRT5-F1
#
_entry.id   AF-A0A2S0JRT5-F1
#
_cell.length_a   1.000
_cell.length_b   1.000
_cell.length_c   1.000
_cell.angle_alpha   90.00
_cell.angle_beta   90.00
_cell.angle_gamma   90.00
#
_symmetry.space_group_name_H-M   'P 1'
#
loop_
_entity.id
_entity.type
_entity.pdbx_description
1 polymer ?
#
loop_
_entity_poly.entity_id
_entity_poly.type
_entity_poly.pdbx_seq_one_letter_code
_entity_poly.pdbx_strand_id
1 'polypeptide(L)'
;MTNRFNLPDIDFLEKDPDLIEREMLLHVEEKTGISLQRADPRRKFIQTLTAIVSLERNKLEHALRQNRLAYAEDDTLEHMGIEMSTERLPSKAAITTMAFELEPDRVDTLTVERGTQFLVGENTYFATDEALVIPLGENLVTVGATCTEFGEVGNGYLPGEISALVKPLPWVKSVQNTTITSGGMELESDDAYAERIRLAPESFSVAGPEGAYIYWAKAASQDIVDVVADSPIEGEVDVRILMKEGRLPSEEELGLVSELLTDKKVRPLTDKVSVGAPTSIEYEVIVDYWISKKNGTFASIIEGQVDAAFNKYLIWQRNKMGRDVDLSELIARLKEAGAARVAVNSMMFIEVGKTEVANESVATLTNRGLADD
;
A
#
# COMPACT_ATOMS: atom_id res chain seq x y z
N MET A 1 0.15 28.63 -18.42
CA MET A 1 0.78 27.48 -17.76
C MET A 1 1.38 26.63 -18.85
N THR A 2 2.70 26.60 -18.90
CA THR A 2 3.44 25.60 -19.70
C THR A 2 3.22 24.26 -19.02
N ASN A 3 2.85 23.23 -19.77
CA ASN A 3 2.78 21.89 -19.19
C ASN A 3 4.17 21.41 -18.70
N ARG A 4 4.17 20.50 -17.74
CA ARG A 4 5.40 19.82 -17.31
C ARG A 4 5.86 18.80 -18.35
N PHE A 5 7.12 18.38 -18.23
CA PHE A 5 7.71 17.29 -19.01
C PHE A 5 7.90 17.55 -20.52
N ASN A 6 7.81 18.82 -20.94
CA ASN A 6 7.99 19.25 -22.34
C ASN A 6 7.06 18.50 -23.32
N LEU A 7 5.81 18.28 -22.90
CA LEU A 7 4.79 17.64 -23.72
C LEU A 7 4.12 18.69 -24.63
N PRO A 8 3.40 18.27 -25.68
CA PRO A 8 2.49 19.16 -26.40
C PRO A 8 1.32 19.58 -25.50
N ASP A 9 0.86 20.82 -25.64
CA ASP A 9 -0.35 21.29 -24.95
C ASP A 9 -1.60 20.55 -25.46
N ILE A 10 -2.53 20.28 -24.54
CA ILE A 10 -3.78 19.58 -24.81
C ILE A 10 -4.96 20.50 -24.47
N ASP A 11 -5.86 20.70 -25.43
CA ASP A 11 -7.17 21.33 -25.24
C ASP A 11 -8.26 20.26 -25.36
N PHE A 12 -9.09 20.08 -24.32
CA PHE A 12 -10.18 19.11 -24.34
C PHE A 12 -11.48 19.70 -24.94
N LEU A 13 -11.71 20.99 -24.74
CA LEU A 13 -12.93 21.68 -25.15
C LEU A 13 -12.63 22.95 -25.95
N GLU A 14 -13.49 23.20 -26.95
CA GLU A 14 -13.53 24.51 -27.62
C GLU A 14 -14.06 25.57 -26.64
N LYS A 15 -13.27 26.62 -26.41
CA LYS A 15 -13.53 27.70 -25.45
C LYS A 15 -13.79 29.05 -26.12
N ASP A 16 -13.49 29.18 -27.41
CA ASP A 16 -13.69 30.40 -28.17
C ASP A 16 -15.19 30.76 -28.23
N PRO A 17 -15.60 31.88 -27.61
CA PRO A 17 -17.01 32.30 -27.59
C PRO A 17 -17.61 32.47 -28.99
N ASP A 18 -16.82 32.89 -29.98
CA ASP A 18 -17.31 33.12 -31.35
C ASP A 18 -17.61 31.80 -32.05
N LEU A 19 -16.77 30.78 -31.84
CA LEU A 19 -16.99 29.44 -32.37
C LEU A 19 -18.20 28.79 -31.69
N ILE A 20 -18.33 28.94 -30.37
CA ILE A 20 -19.48 28.44 -29.60
C ILE A 20 -20.78 29.14 -30.02
N GLU A 21 -20.81 30.47 -30.16
CA GLU A 21 -21.98 31.20 -30.64
C GLU A 21 -22.41 30.68 -32.01
N ARG A 22 -21.44 30.50 -32.93
CA ARG A 22 -21.71 30.00 -34.28
C ARG A 22 -22.33 28.60 -34.24
N GLU A 23 -21.78 27.68 -33.47
CA GLU A 23 -22.33 26.32 -33.32
C GLU A 23 -23.76 26.34 -32.76
N MET A 24 -24.01 27.15 -31.73
CA MET A 24 -25.34 27.27 -31.13
C MET A 24 -26.36 27.85 -32.12
N LEU A 25 -25.98 28.89 -32.88
CA LEU A 25 -26.85 29.48 -33.89
C LEU A 25 -27.16 28.50 -35.02
N LEU A 26 -26.16 27.74 -35.50
CA LEU A 26 -26.35 26.69 -36.50
C LEU A 26 -27.33 25.62 -36.00
N HIS A 27 -27.20 25.20 -34.74
CA HIS A 27 -28.12 24.22 -34.15
C HIS A 27 -29.55 24.74 -34.06
N VAL A 28 -29.75 26.01 -33.69
CA VAL A 28 -31.09 26.62 -33.68
C VAL A 28 -31.68 26.70 -35.09
N GLU A 29 -30.88 27.10 -36.08
CA GLU A 29 -31.31 27.17 -37.47
C GLU A 29 -31.70 25.78 -38.00
N GLU A 30 -30.92 24.74 -37.70
CA GLU A 30 -31.20 23.36 -38.08
C GLU A 30 -32.53 22.85 -37.50
N LYS A 31 -32.83 23.16 -36.23
CA LYS A 31 -34.04 22.68 -35.55
C LYS A 31 -35.30 23.48 -35.88
N THR A 32 -35.15 24.77 -36.16
CA THR A 32 -36.29 25.67 -36.33
C THR A 32 -36.54 26.08 -37.78
N GLY A 33 -35.55 25.91 -38.66
CA GLY A 33 -35.55 26.43 -40.03
C GLY A 33 -35.42 27.96 -40.10
N ILE A 34 -35.16 28.64 -38.98
CA ILE A 34 -35.12 30.10 -38.89
C ILE A 34 -33.68 30.56 -38.65
N SER A 35 -33.16 31.39 -39.56
CA SER A 35 -31.86 32.04 -39.38
C SER A 35 -32.00 33.34 -38.59
N LEU A 36 -31.27 33.45 -37.47
CA LEU A 36 -31.35 34.58 -36.54
C LEU A 36 -30.35 35.69 -36.89
N GLN A 37 -30.88 36.85 -37.31
CA GLN A 37 -30.08 38.02 -37.67
C GLN A 37 -29.48 38.71 -36.44
N ARG A 38 -28.46 39.56 -36.65
CA ARG A 38 -27.70 40.23 -35.57
C ARG A 38 -28.58 41.09 -34.62
N ALA A 39 -29.67 41.66 -35.14
CA ALA A 39 -30.60 42.49 -34.36
C ALA A 39 -31.73 41.69 -33.69
N ASP A 40 -31.82 40.37 -33.90
CA ASP A 40 -32.89 39.55 -33.34
C ASP A 40 -32.73 39.40 -31.81
N PRO A 41 -33.74 39.74 -31.00
CA PRO A 41 -33.69 39.56 -29.54
C PRO A 41 -33.40 38.12 -29.11
N ARG A 42 -33.82 37.11 -29.89
CA ARG A 42 -33.55 35.69 -29.61
C ARG A 42 -32.07 35.36 -29.74
N ARG A 43 -31.36 36.02 -30.66
CA ARG A 43 -29.90 35.90 -30.77
C ARG A 43 -29.22 36.50 -29.53
N LYS A 44 -29.72 37.60 -28.97
CA LYS A 44 -29.19 38.16 -27.71
C LYS A 44 -29.34 37.18 -26.54
N PHE A 45 -30.44 36.43 -26.49
CA PHE A 45 -30.60 35.36 -25.53
C PHE A 45 -29.55 34.23 -25.74
N ILE A 46 -29.35 33.78 -26.98
CA ILE A 46 -28.31 32.79 -27.31
C ILE A 46 -26.92 33.29 -26.92
N GLN A 47 -26.58 34.55 -27.21
CA GLN A 47 -25.29 35.14 -26.80
C GLN A 47 -25.07 35.13 -25.28
N THR A 48 -26.14 35.32 -24.51
CA THR A 48 -26.07 35.20 -23.05
C THR A 48 -25.76 33.76 -22.64
N LEU A 49 -26.40 32.77 -23.30
CA LEU A 49 -26.10 31.36 -23.09
C LEU A 49 -24.69 30.98 -23.54
N THR A 50 -24.20 31.52 -24.66
CA THR A 50 -22.82 31.32 -25.14
C THR A 50 -21.83 31.72 -24.05
N ALA A 51 -21.99 32.89 -23.43
CA ALA A 51 -21.10 33.33 -22.36
C ALA A 51 -21.09 32.35 -21.17
N ILE A 52 -22.26 31.83 -20.78
CA ILE A 52 -22.38 30.82 -19.72
C ILE A 52 -21.66 29.53 -20.14
N VAL A 53 -21.91 29.04 -21.36
CA VAL A 53 -21.29 27.82 -21.90
C VAL A 53 -19.77 27.98 -21.98
N SER A 54 -19.26 29.11 -22.46
CA SER A 54 -17.83 29.41 -22.51
C SER A 54 -17.23 29.38 -21.11
N LEU A 55 -17.87 29.98 -20.10
CA LEU A 55 -17.38 29.96 -18.73
C LEU A 55 -17.34 28.53 -18.17
N GLU A 56 -18.40 27.76 -18.35
CA GLU A 56 -18.46 26.37 -17.88
C GLU A 56 -17.45 25.48 -18.60
N ARG A 57 -17.24 25.66 -19.91
CA ARG A 57 -16.19 24.94 -20.66
C ARG A 57 -14.79 25.31 -20.19
N ASN A 58 -14.53 26.57 -19.82
CA ASN A 58 -13.24 26.97 -19.23
C ASN A 58 -13.00 26.30 -17.88
N LYS A 59 -14.01 26.25 -17.00
CA LYS A 59 -13.91 25.55 -15.71
C LYS A 59 -13.70 24.05 -15.90
N LEU A 60 -14.45 23.45 -16.82
CA LEU A 60 -14.37 22.02 -17.12
C LEU A 60 -13.01 21.67 -17.76
N GLU A 61 -12.51 22.49 -18.67
CA GLU A 61 -11.17 22.36 -19.24
C GLU A 61 -10.10 22.34 -18.14
N HIS A 62 -10.16 23.30 -17.20
CA HIS A 62 -9.25 23.33 -16.07
C HIS A 62 -9.34 22.04 -15.25
N ALA A 63 -10.55 21.62 -14.86
CA ALA A 63 -10.75 20.39 -14.11
C ALA A 63 -10.27 19.12 -14.86
N LEU A 64 -10.44 19.07 -16.19
CA LEU A 64 -9.96 17.96 -17.01
C LEU A 64 -8.43 17.93 -17.09
N ARG A 65 -7.79 19.10 -17.23
CA ARG A 65 -6.33 19.22 -17.20
C ARG A 65 -5.77 18.79 -15.86
N GLN A 66 -6.42 19.15 -14.75
CA GLN A 66 -6.01 18.73 -13.41
C GLN A 66 -6.01 17.20 -13.22
N ASN A 67 -6.67 16.41 -14.09
CA ASN A 67 -6.57 14.94 -14.14
C ASN A 67 -5.36 14.41 -14.93
N ARG A 68 -4.41 15.28 -15.30
CA ARG A 68 -3.17 14.90 -15.97
C ARG A 68 -2.00 15.43 -15.14
N LEU A 69 -1.09 14.53 -14.77
CA LEU A 69 0.09 14.86 -13.95
C LEU A 69 0.89 16.07 -14.50
N ALA A 70 0.93 16.23 -15.83
CA ALA A 70 1.62 17.34 -16.48
C ALA A 70 1.01 18.73 -16.19
N TYR A 71 -0.23 18.79 -15.71
CA TYR A 71 -0.98 20.02 -15.41
C TYR A 71 -1.51 20.07 -13.97
N ALA A 72 -1.43 18.97 -13.22
CA ALA A 72 -1.97 18.89 -11.87
C ALA A 72 -1.23 19.84 -10.91
N GLU A 73 -1.96 20.61 -10.14
CA GLU A 73 -1.45 21.59 -9.16
C GLU A 73 -2.26 21.47 -7.87
N ASP A 74 -1.70 21.98 -6.77
CA ASP A 74 -2.30 21.96 -5.44
C ASP A 74 -2.87 20.57 -5.10
N ASP A 75 -3.98 20.50 -4.34
CA ASP A 75 -4.61 19.28 -3.80
C ASP A 75 -4.73 18.13 -4.83
N THR A 76 -4.94 18.46 -6.10
CA THR A 76 -5.02 17.48 -7.18
C THR A 76 -3.71 16.72 -7.40
N LEU A 77 -2.57 17.40 -7.30
CA LEU A 77 -1.25 16.80 -7.35
C LEU A 77 -0.99 15.94 -6.10
N GLU A 78 -1.46 16.34 -4.92
CA GLU A 78 -1.40 15.49 -3.72
C GLU A 78 -2.18 14.18 -3.90
N HIS A 79 -3.42 14.26 -4.41
CA HIS A 79 -4.23 13.07 -4.68
C HIS A 79 -3.54 12.11 -5.66
N MET A 80 -2.91 12.63 -6.73
CA MET A 80 -2.15 11.80 -7.66
C MET A 80 -0.94 11.13 -7.01
N GLY A 81 -0.26 11.82 -6.09
CA GLY A 81 0.85 11.21 -5.35
C GLY A 81 0.39 10.05 -4.46
N ILE A 82 -0.75 10.19 -3.78
CA ILE A 82 -1.34 9.12 -2.96
C ILE A 82 -1.65 7.87 -3.79
N GLU A 83 -2.22 8.03 -4.99
CA GLU A 83 -2.49 6.91 -5.90
C GLU A 83 -1.23 6.11 -6.24
N MET A 84 -0.07 6.77 -6.24
CA MET A 84 1.25 6.20 -6.50
C MET A 84 2.06 5.93 -5.22
N SER A 85 1.42 5.92 -4.05
CA SER A 85 2.08 5.73 -2.74
C SER A 85 3.27 6.67 -2.51
N THR A 86 3.17 7.90 -3.02
CA THR A 86 4.23 8.89 -3.08
C THR A 86 3.71 10.18 -2.43
N GLU A 87 3.90 10.33 -1.12
CA GLU A 87 3.49 11.55 -0.38
C GLU A 87 4.53 12.65 -0.52
N ARG A 88 4.11 13.92 -0.58
CA ARG A 88 4.98 15.10 -0.67
C ARG A 88 5.95 15.16 0.52
N LEU A 89 7.23 15.46 0.26
CA LEU A 89 8.21 15.56 1.33
C LEU A 89 7.94 16.83 2.17
N PRO A 90 7.78 16.70 3.50
CA PRO A 90 7.53 17.84 4.37
C PRO A 90 8.80 18.68 4.53
N SER A 91 8.63 19.93 4.95
CA SER A 91 9.73 20.77 5.40
C SER A 91 10.45 20.11 6.58
N LYS A 92 11.78 20.22 6.64
CA LYS A 92 12.60 19.75 7.76
C LYS A 92 13.41 20.89 8.34
N ALA A 93 13.68 20.80 9.64
CA ALA A 93 14.57 21.72 10.32
C ALA A 93 16.02 21.24 10.19
N ALA A 94 16.96 22.19 10.20
CA ALA A 94 18.37 21.88 10.19
C ALA A 94 18.79 21.17 11.48
N ILE A 95 19.70 20.22 11.37
CA ILE A 95 20.26 19.45 12.47
C ILE A 95 21.76 19.72 12.61
N THR A 96 22.28 19.53 13.82
CA THR A 96 23.69 19.60 14.13
C THR A 96 24.01 18.81 15.39
N THR A 97 25.31 18.62 15.67
CA THR A 97 25.78 18.07 16.93
C THR A 97 26.38 19.19 17.78
N MET A 98 25.90 19.34 19.01
CA MET A 98 26.40 20.30 20.00
C MET A 98 27.36 19.61 20.96
N ALA A 99 28.48 20.25 21.27
CA ALA A 99 29.39 19.86 22.34
C ALA A 99 29.26 20.79 23.53
N PHE A 100 29.22 20.21 24.73
CA PHE A 100 29.30 20.89 26.02
C PHE A 100 30.69 20.66 26.60
N GLU A 101 31.40 21.75 26.87
CA GLU A 101 32.60 21.74 27.70
C GLU A 101 32.22 22.13 29.13
N LEU A 102 32.56 21.28 30.09
CA LEU A 102 32.15 21.41 31.49
C LEU A 102 33.36 21.76 32.38
N GLU A 103 33.08 22.40 33.51
CA GLU A 103 34.09 22.72 34.51
C GLU A 103 34.66 21.44 35.15
N PRO A 104 35.99 21.29 35.21
CA PRO A 104 36.64 20.05 35.68
C PRO A 104 36.50 19.83 37.20
N ASP A 105 36.16 20.86 37.97
CA ASP A 105 35.97 20.83 39.43
C ASP A 105 34.49 20.72 39.85
N ARG A 106 33.61 20.29 38.93
CA ARG A 106 32.19 20.03 39.23
C ARG A 106 32.02 19.02 40.37
N VAL A 107 31.10 19.33 41.29
CA VAL A 107 30.86 18.57 42.54
C VAL A 107 29.68 17.59 42.48
N ASP A 108 28.87 17.63 41.42
CA ASP A 108 27.70 16.76 41.23
C ASP A 108 27.55 16.36 39.76
N THR A 109 26.60 15.48 39.43
CA THR A 109 26.18 15.21 38.05
C THR A 109 25.43 16.41 37.45
N LEU A 110 25.56 16.62 36.14
CA LEU A 110 24.79 17.64 35.42
C LEU A 110 23.74 16.97 34.53
N THR A 111 22.49 17.38 34.65
CA THR A 111 21.43 17.00 33.73
C THR A 111 21.15 18.15 32.77
N VAL A 112 21.34 17.91 31.47
CA VAL A 112 20.90 18.77 30.38
C VAL A 112 19.54 18.24 29.91
N GLU A 113 18.49 19.01 30.13
CA GLU A 113 17.15 18.62 29.71
C GLU A 113 17.01 18.62 28.19
N ARG A 114 16.13 17.77 27.67
CA ARG A 114 15.68 17.83 26.28
C ARG A 114 15.06 19.21 26.00
N GLY A 115 15.39 19.79 24.86
CA GLY A 115 14.92 21.13 24.49
C GLY A 115 15.74 22.28 25.07
N THR A 116 16.95 22.02 25.58
CA THR A 116 17.88 23.07 25.98
C THR A 116 18.26 23.91 24.75
N GLN A 117 18.05 25.23 24.82
CA GLN A 117 18.12 26.11 23.66
C GLN A 117 19.47 26.83 23.51
N PHE A 118 19.93 26.91 22.27
CA PHE A 118 21.09 27.66 21.83
C PHE A 118 20.67 28.73 20.84
N LEU A 119 21.24 29.92 20.93
CA LEU A 119 21.00 31.04 20.01
C LEU A 119 22.17 31.17 19.05
N VAL A 120 21.86 31.40 17.77
CA VAL A 120 22.82 31.79 16.74
C VAL A 120 22.27 32.94 15.91
N GLY A 121 23.12 33.94 15.63
CA GLY A 121 22.69 35.18 15.00
C GLY A 121 21.75 36.01 15.89
N GLU A 122 20.70 36.59 15.30
CA GLU A 122 19.74 37.42 16.03
C GLU A 122 18.54 36.62 16.58
N ASN A 123 18.00 35.66 15.82
CA ASN A 123 16.73 35.00 16.14
C ASN A 123 16.67 33.49 15.84
N THR A 124 17.78 32.84 15.46
CA THR A 124 17.77 31.41 15.12
C THR A 124 18.10 30.58 16.34
N TYR A 125 17.23 29.62 16.67
CA TYR A 125 17.40 28.77 17.85
C TYR A 125 17.59 27.30 17.47
N PHE A 126 18.46 26.63 18.20
CA PHE A 126 18.61 25.17 18.19
C PHE A 126 18.24 24.61 19.55
N ALA A 127 17.70 23.40 19.58
CA ALA A 127 17.29 22.75 20.81
C ALA A 127 17.83 21.32 20.87
N THR A 128 18.25 20.86 22.04
CA THR A 128 18.72 19.48 22.22
C THR A 128 17.61 18.46 21.95
N ASP A 129 17.93 17.40 21.20
CA ASP A 129 16.95 16.40 20.77
C ASP A 129 16.55 15.45 21.90
N GLU A 130 17.46 15.22 22.83
CA GLU A 130 17.31 14.32 23.97
C GLU A 130 17.86 14.92 25.27
N ALA A 131 17.47 14.34 26.40
CA ALA A 131 18.01 14.69 27.70
C ALA A 131 19.30 13.91 27.95
N LEU A 132 20.30 14.59 28.50
CA LEU A 132 21.62 14.05 28.73
C LEU A 132 22.00 14.18 30.21
N VAL A 133 22.33 13.06 30.85
CA VAL A 133 22.83 13.04 32.23
C VAL A 133 24.34 12.80 32.17
N ILE A 134 25.11 13.81 32.58
CA ILE A 134 26.58 13.78 32.49
C ILE A 134 27.17 13.40 33.86
N PRO A 135 27.81 12.22 33.98
CA PRO A 135 28.40 11.77 35.23
C PRO A 135 29.68 12.55 35.58
N LEU A 136 30.10 12.49 36.84
CA LEU A 136 31.38 13.04 37.29
C LEU A 136 32.55 12.36 36.54
N GLY A 137 33.47 13.17 36.02
CA GLY A 137 34.65 12.70 35.26
C GLY A 137 34.55 12.91 33.75
N GLU A 138 33.37 13.19 33.20
CA GLU A 138 33.18 13.56 31.79
C GLU A 138 33.02 15.07 31.63
N ASN A 139 34.01 15.69 30.97
CA ASN A 139 34.09 17.14 30.81
C ASN A 139 33.80 17.63 29.39
N LEU A 140 33.67 16.72 28.43
CA LEU A 140 33.30 17.02 27.04
C LEU A 140 32.27 16.00 26.59
N VAL A 141 31.06 16.46 26.30
CA VAL A 141 29.95 15.59 25.87
C VAL A 141 29.24 16.20 24.68
N THR A 142 28.78 15.35 23.74
CA THR A 142 28.05 15.76 22.55
C THR A 142 26.60 15.31 22.60
N VAL A 143 25.69 16.11 22.04
CA VAL A 143 24.27 15.79 21.89
C VAL A 143 23.74 16.32 20.56
N GLY A 144 22.77 15.63 19.97
CA GLY A 144 22.05 16.13 18.80
C GLY A 144 21.25 17.38 19.13
N ALA A 145 21.22 18.33 18.21
CA ALA A 145 20.35 19.49 18.29
C ALA A 145 19.69 19.80 16.95
N THR A 146 18.40 20.14 17.00
CA THR A 146 17.59 20.51 15.85
C THR A 146 17.18 21.98 15.94
N CYS A 147 17.17 22.68 14.81
CA CYS A 147 16.67 24.04 14.69
C CYS A 147 15.18 24.08 15.06
N THR A 148 14.75 25.12 15.78
CA THR A 148 13.33 25.27 16.16
C THR A 148 12.44 25.66 15.00
N GLU A 149 13.03 26.22 13.94
CA GLU A 149 12.34 26.60 12.71
C GLU A 149 12.61 25.57 11.61
N PHE A 150 11.55 25.20 10.89
CA PHE A 150 11.63 24.40 9.67
C PHE A 150 12.17 25.24 8.52
N GLY A 151 12.75 24.58 7.51
CA GLY A 151 13.27 25.24 6.33
C GLY A 151 14.79 25.39 6.34
N GLU A 152 15.30 26.22 5.43
CA GLU A 152 16.74 26.34 5.19
C GLU A 152 17.44 27.35 6.12
N VAL A 153 16.69 28.11 6.93
CA VAL A 153 17.20 29.17 7.82
C VAL A 153 18.27 28.67 8.80
N GLY A 154 18.14 27.40 9.23
CA GLY A 154 19.09 26.77 10.14
C GLY A 154 20.35 26.20 9.47
N ASN A 155 20.49 26.23 8.14
CA ASN A 155 21.61 25.58 7.43
C ASN A 155 22.87 26.46 7.37
N GLY A 156 24.03 25.81 7.26
CA GLY A 156 25.29 26.46 6.88
C GLY A 156 26.09 27.12 8.02
N TYR A 157 25.65 27.01 9.27
CA TYR A 157 26.44 27.50 10.42
C TYR A 157 27.67 26.61 10.62
N LEU A 158 28.85 27.22 10.61
CA LEU A 158 30.12 26.51 10.73
C LEU A 158 30.36 26.01 12.17
N PRO A 159 31.20 24.98 12.37
CA PRO A 159 31.57 24.53 13.72
C PRO A 159 32.10 25.69 14.57
N GLY A 160 31.57 25.86 15.77
CA GLY A 160 31.92 26.95 16.68
C GLY A 160 31.00 28.18 16.61
N GLU A 161 30.17 28.33 15.58
CA GLU A 161 29.31 29.51 15.43
C GLU A 161 28.12 29.51 16.41
N ILE A 162 27.57 28.33 16.71
CA ILE A 162 26.48 28.19 17.69
C ILE A 162 27.11 28.05 19.07
N SER A 163 27.35 29.17 19.76
CA SER A 163 28.09 29.17 21.04
C SER A 163 27.35 29.78 22.24
N ALA A 164 26.15 30.31 22.02
CA ALA A 164 25.38 30.97 23.07
C ALA A 164 24.25 30.07 23.60
N LEU A 165 24.29 29.76 24.90
CA LEU A 165 23.16 29.18 25.63
C LEU A 165 22.12 30.27 25.95
N VAL A 166 20.85 30.03 25.62
CA VAL A 166 19.76 30.95 25.95
C VAL A 166 19.53 31.01 27.45
N LYS A 167 19.53 29.83 28.10
CA LYS A 167 19.44 29.68 29.55
C LYS A 167 20.75 29.08 30.06
N PRO A 168 21.56 29.84 30.81
CA PRO A 168 22.79 29.31 31.39
C PRO A 168 22.53 28.09 32.29
N LEU A 169 23.36 27.06 32.15
CA LEU A 169 23.35 25.86 32.97
C LEU A 169 24.57 25.87 33.91
N PRO A 170 24.47 25.28 35.11
CA PRO A 170 25.59 25.25 36.05
C PRO A 170 26.74 24.38 35.51
N TRP A 171 27.97 24.78 35.80
CA TRP A 171 29.20 24.06 35.42
C TRP A 171 29.43 23.88 33.91
N VAL A 172 28.70 24.61 33.06
CA VAL A 172 28.98 24.67 31.62
C VAL A 172 29.94 25.83 31.34
N LYS A 173 31.13 25.49 30.86
CA LYS A 173 32.19 26.44 30.51
C LYS A 173 31.97 27.03 29.12
N SER A 174 31.69 26.18 28.14
CA SER A 174 31.42 26.58 26.77
C SER A 174 30.49 25.58 26.08
N VAL A 175 29.76 26.05 25.08
CA VAL A 175 29.02 25.20 24.15
C VAL A 175 29.39 25.57 22.74
N GLN A 176 29.40 24.59 21.84
CA GLN A 176 29.61 24.84 20.41
C GLN A 176 29.06 23.73 19.55
N ASN A 177 28.59 24.03 18.35
CA ASN A 177 28.35 22.99 17.35
C ASN A 177 29.69 22.42 16.83
N THR A 178 29.77 21.10 16.67
CA THR A 178 30.96 20.41 16.15
C THR A 178 30.87 20.12 14.65
N THR A 179 29.66 20.14 14.10
CA THR A 179 29.36 19.91 12.69
C THR A 179 28.74 21.14 12.05
N ILE A 180 28.89 21.28 10.74
CA ILE A 180 28.14 22.28 9.97
C ILE A 180 26.65 21.93 10.05
N THR A 181 25.79 22.92 10.33
CA THR A 181 24.35 22.67 10.35
C THR A 181 23.82 22.36 8.95
N SER A 182 22.97 21.36 8.82
CA SER A 182 22.45 20.91 7.52
C SER A 182 21.15 20.12 7.67
N GLY A 183 20.51 19.77 6.55
CA GLY A 183 19.29 18.95 6.54
C GLY A 183 17.99 19.74 6.70
N GLY A 184 18.07 21.06 6.91
CA GLY A 184 16.93 21.95 6.80
C GLY A 184 16.49 22.06 5.34
N MET A 185 15.21 21.95 5.07
CA MET A 185 14.66 22.05 3.72
C MET A 185 13.22 22.54 3.77
N GLU A 186 12.83 23.29 2.74
CA GLU A 186 11.45 23.72 2.55
C GLU A 186 10.54 22.55 2.12
N LEU A 187 9.23 22.82 2.06
CA LEU A 187 8.28 21.89 1.47
C LEU A 187 8.68 21.60 0.01
N GLU A 188 8.61 20.34 -0.41
CA GLU A 188 8.92 19.96 -1.79
C GLU A 188 8.08 20.76 -2.79
N SER A 189 8.69 21.26 -3.86
CA SER A 189 8.01 22.04 -4.89
C SER A 189 7.17 21.15 -5.81
N ASP A 190 6.15 21.71 -6.46
CA ASP A 190 5.25 20.97 -7.35
C ASP A 190 5.98 20.28 -8.50
N ASP A 191 6.98 20.93 -9.09
CA ASP A 191 7.72 20.34 -10.22
C ASP A 191 8.58 19.15 -9.77
N ALA A 192 9.25 19.25 -8.62
CA ALA A 192 10.01 18.15 -8.06
C ALA A 192 9.10 17.00 -7.62
N TYR A 193 7.97 17.33 -7.00
CA TYR A 193 6.98 16.35 -6.57
C TYR A 193 6.34 15.62 -7.77
N ALA A 194 5.94 16.36 -8.81
CA ALA A 194 5.39 15.79 -10.03
C ALA A 194 6.39 14.88 -10.76
N GLU A 195 7.68 15.24 -10.79
CA GLU A 195 8.74 14.33 -11.28
C GLU A 195 8.87 13.07 -10.44
N ARG A 196 8.81 13.18 -9.10
CA ARG A 196 8.88 12.01 -8.22
C ARG A 196 7.66 11.10 -8.40
N ILE A 197 6.45 11.66 -8.54
CA ILE A 197 5.25 10.89 -8.88
C ILE A 197 5.40 10.21 -10.26
N ARG A 198 5.97 10.90 -11.25
CA ARG A 198 6.23 10.33 -12.59
C ARG A 198 7.20 9.14 -12.52
N LEU A 199 8.17 9.18 -11.61
CA LEU A 199 9.15 8.11 -11.38
C LEU A 199 8.65 7.03 -10.43
N ALA A 200 7.61 7.29 -9.64
CA ALA A 200 7.04 6.34 -8.69
C ALA A 200 6.74 4.93 -9.26
N PRO A 201 6.27 4.77 -10.52
CA PRO A 201 6.12 3.44 -11.11
C PRO A 201 7.40 2.59 -11.07
N GLU A 202 8.58 3.19 -11.18
CA GLU A 202 9.87 2.47 -11.13
C GLU A 202 10.21 1.96 -9.72
N SER A 203 9.57 2.51 -8.68
CA SER A 203 9.70 2.04 -7.31
C SER A 203 8.84 0.79 -7.03
N PHE A 204 7.83 0.53 -7.86
CA PHE A 204 7.06 -0.70 -7.79
C PHE A 204 7.96 -1.84 -8.30
N SER A 205 8.62 -2.50 -7.35
CA SER A 205 9.49 -3.64 -7.63
C SER A 205 8.74 -4.68 -8.46
N VAL A 206 9.23 -4.97 -9.66
CA VAL A 206 8.54 -5.89 -10.56
C VAL A 206 8.65 -7.36 -10.08
N ALA A 207 9.51 -7.69 -9.09
CA ALA A 207 9.46 -8.98 -8.36
C ALA A 207 10.30 -9.10 -7.05
N GLY A 208 10.50 -8.06 -6.24
CA GLY A 208 11.27 -8.16 -4.98
C GLY A 208 10.52 -8.68 -3.74
N PRO A 209 9.22 -8.40 -3.54
CA PRO A 209 8.48 -8.91 -2.38
C PRO A 209 7.71 -10.21 -2.69
N GLU A 210 7.42 -11.01 -1.65
CA GLU A 210 6.62 -12.27 -1.72
C GLU A 210 5.33 -12.09 -2.54
N GLY A 211 4.61 -10.98 -2.32
CA GLY A 211 3.36 -10.67 -3.02
C GLY A 211 3.51 -10.46 -4.54
N ALA A 212 4.68 -10.04 -5.02
CA ALA A 212 4.90 -9.84 -6.45
C ALA A 212 5.03 -11.17 -7.20
N TYR A 213 5.74 -12.15 -6.63
CA TYR A 213 5.81 -13.50 -7.16
C TYR A 213 4.43 -14.17 -7.19
N ILE A 214 3.64 -13.98 -6.13
CA ILE A 214 2.25 -14.46 -6.06
C ILE A 214 1.40 -13.83 -7.17
N TYR A 215 1.52 -12.52 -7.38
CA TYR A 215 0.78 -11.79 -8.42
C TYR A 215 1.12 -12.34 -9.82
N TRP A 216 2.41 -12.38 -10.17
CA TRP A 216 2.82 -12.80 -11.51
C TRP A 216 2.51 -14.28 -11.75
N ALA A 217 2.66 -15.15 -10.74
CA ALA A 217 2.22 -16.53 -10.85
C ALA A 217 0.71 -16.63 -11.15
N LYS A 218 -0.14 -15.87 -10.44
CA LYS A 218 -1.59 -15.82 -10.71
C LYS A 218 -1.94 -15.16 -12.05
N ALA A 219 -1.12 -14.23 -12.54
CA ALA A 219 -1.32 -13.59 -13.85
C ALA A 219 -1.10 -14.56 -15.02
N ALA A 220 -0.32 -15.63 -14.81
CA ALA A 220 -0.05 -16.65 -15.82
C ALA A 220 -1.29 -17.49 -16.16
N SER A 221 -2.19 -17.76 -15.19
CA SER A 221 -3.42 -18.51 -15.43
C SER A 221 -4.50 -18.22 -14.38
N GLN A 222 -5.75 -18.06 -14.82
CA GLN A 222 -6.92 -17.90 -13.95
C GLN A 222 -7.28 -19.17 -13.17
N ASP A 223 -6.78 -20.34 -13.58
CA ASP A 223 -7.02 -21.60 -12.90
C ASP A 223 -6.12 -21.80 -11.67
N ILE A 224 -5.18 -20.89 -11.40
CA ILE A 224 -4.32 -20.92 -10.20
C ILE A 224 -5.10 -20.39 -8.99
N VAL A 225 -5.51 -21.29 -8.10
CA VAL A 225 -6.31 -20.93 -6.91
C VAL A 225 -5.45 -20.38 -5.79
N ASP A 226 -4.23 -20.90 -5.62
CA ASP A 226 -3.33 -20.52 -4.54
C ASP A 226 -1.87 -20.53 -4.98
N VAL A 227 -1.07 -19.64 -4.40
CA VAL A 227 0.36 -19.53 -4.67
C VAL A 227 1.07 -19.20 -3.37
N VAL A 228 2.15 -19.92 -3.10
CA VAL A 228 3.07 -19.64 -2.02
C VAL A 228 4.42 -19.30 -2.64
N ALA A 229 4.96 -18.14 -2.26
CA ALA A 229 6.33 -17.78 -2.56
C ALA A 229 7.13 -17.79 -1.25
N ASP A 230 8.30 -18.39 -1.26
CA ASP A 230 9.19 -18.47 -0.12
C ASP A 230 10.65 -18.30 -0.55
N SER A 231 11.53 -18.00 0.40
CA SER A 231 12.96 -17.88 0.14
C SER A 231 13.73 -18.65 1.21
N PRO A 232 13.97 -19.96 1.00
CA PRO A 232 14.66 -20.79 1.98
C PRO A 232 16.12 -20.35 2.18
N ILE A 233 16.72 -19.70 1.18
CA ILE A 233 18.07 -19.14 1.21
C ILE A 233 18.03 -17.81 0.44
N GLU A 234 18.77 -16.80 0.92
CA GLU A 234 18.90 -15.50 0.24
C GLU A 234 19.25 -15.66 -1.25
N GLY A 235 18.47 -15.01 -2.11
CA GLY A 235 18.65 -15.06 -3.56
C GLY A 235 18.06 -16.31 -4.24
N GLU A 236 17.50 -17.28 -3.51
CA GLU A 236 16.70 -18.37 -4.05
C GLU A 236 15.22 -18.16 -3.73
N VAL A 237 14.37 -18.11 -4.76
CA VAL A 237 12.93 -17.91 -4.63
C VAL A 237 12.23 -19.19 -5.04
N ASP A 238 11.52 -19.82 -4.11
CA ASP A 238 10.73 -21.02 -4.35
C ASP A 238 9.24 -20.67 -4.44
N VAL A 239 8.64 -20.93 -5.60
CA VAL A 239 7.22 -20.64 -5.86
C VAL A 239 6.46 -21.94 -6.07
N ARG A 240 5.44 -22.16 -5.25
CA ARG A 240 4.52 -23.29 -5.35
C ARG A 240 3.17 -22.82 -5.81
N ILE A 241 2.62 -23.47 -6.84
CA ILE A 241 1.31 -23.14 -7.38
C ILE A 241 0.34 -24.29 -7.18
N LEU A 242 -0.89 -23.96 -6.83
CA LEU A 242 -1.99 -24.89 -6.68
C LEU A 242 -3.12 -24.47 -7.62
N MET A 243 -3.71 -25.45 -8.29
CA MET A 243 -4.74 -25.21 -9.28
C MET A 243 -6.13 -25.40 -8.70
N LYS A 244 -7.13 -24.93 -9.43
CA LYS A 244 -8.55 -24.97 -9.05
C LYS A 244 -8.97 -26.38 -8.59
N GLU A 245 -9.82 -26.40 -7.56
CA GLU A 245 -10.27 -27.62 -6.87
C GLU A 245 -9.16 -28.40 -6.14
N GLY A 246 -7.98 -27.80 -5.96
CA GLY A 246 -6.85 -28.38 -5.23
C GLY A 246 -6.04 -29.40 -6.02
N ARG A 247 -6.21 -29.45 -7.35
CA ARG A 247 -5.39 -30.32 -8.19
C ARG A 247 -3.95 -29.80 -8.27
N LEU A 248 -3.00 -30.71 -8.41
CA LEU A 248 -1.62 -30.35 -8.70
C LEU A 248 -1.50 -29.85 -10.16
N PRO A 249 -0.58 -28.89 -10.43
CA PRO A 249 -0.32 -28.38 -11.78
C PRO A 249 0.35 -29.44 -12.66
N SER A 250 0.12 -29.38 -13.98
CA SER A 250 0.88 -30.16 -14.96
C SER A 250 2.24 -29.51 -15.26
N GLU A 251 3.14 -30.26 -15.92
CA GLU A 251 4.44 -29.74 -16.33
C GLU A 251 4.32 -28.54 -17.28
N GLU A 252 3.31 -28.52 -18.16
CA GLU A 252 3.07 -27.40 -19.06
C GLU A 252 2.62 -26.14 -18.31
N GLU A 253 1.79 -26.30 -17.27
CA GLU A 253 1.33 -25.19 -16.43
C GLU A 253 2.47 -24.62 -15.59
N LEU A 254 3.33 -25.48 -15.05
CA LEU A 254 4.56 -25.09 -14.37
C LEU A 254 5.52 -24.36 -15.32
N GLY A 255 5.67 -24.85 -16.55
CA GLY A 255 6.49 -24.23 -17.58
C GLY A 255 6.04 -22.80 -17.92
N LEU A 256 4.72 -22.59 -18.08
CA LEU A 256 4.14 -21.28 -18.36
C LEU A 256 4.43 -20.27 -17.24
N VAL A 257 4.20 -20.68 -15.99
CA VAL A 257 4.49 -19.82 -14.83
C VAL A 257 5.99 -19.57 -14.68
N SER A 258 6.82 -20.59 -14.89
CA SER A 258 8.28 -20.47 -14.83
C SER A 258 8.82 -19.52 -15.89
N GLU A 259 8.31 -19.55 -17.12
CA GLU A 259 8.72 -18.64 -18.19
C GLU A 259 8.44 -17.17 -17.81
N LEU A 260 7.24 -16.91 -17.29
CA LEU A 260 6.82 -15.57 -16.87
C LEU A 260 7.67 -15.07 -15.69
N LEU A 261 7.86 -15.89 -14.66
CA LEU A 261 8.61 -15.50 -13.45
C LEU A 261 10.13 -15.38 -13.69
N THR A 262 10.67 -15.98 -14.75
CA THR A 262 12.10 -15.91 -15.06
C THR A 262 12.46 -14.79 -16.06
N ASP A 263 11.46 -14.11 -16.62
CA ASP A 263 11.64 -12.95 -17.51
C ASP A 263 12.45 -11.85 -16.79
N LYS A 264 13.43 -11.26 -17.50
CA LYS A 264 14.31 -10.20 -16.98
C LYS A 264 13.58 -8.91 -16.61
N LYS A 265 12.37 -8.70 -17.12
CA LYS A 265 11.51 -7.58 -16.74
C LYS A 265 10.66 -7.89 -15.51
N VAL A 266 10.53 -9.17 -15.15
CA VAL A 266 9.77 -9.63 -14.00
C VAL A 266 10.72 -9.80 -12.82
N ARG A 267 11.66 -10.76 -12.86
CA ARG A 267 12.52 -11.07 -11.71
C ARG A 267 13.62 -10.05 -11.40
N PRO A 268 14.01 -9.87 -10.13
CA PRO A 268 15.20 -9.11 -9.76
C PRO A 268 16.47 -9.80 -10.29
N LEU A 269 17.52 -9.01 -10.47
CA LEU A 269 18.77 -9.47 -11.09
C LEU A 269 19.45 -10.61 -10.29
N THR A 270 19.32 -10.57 -8.96
CA THR A 270 19.98 -11.49 -8.01
C THR A 270 19.24 -12.81 -7.83
N ASP A 271 17.99 -12.91 -8.27
CA ASP A 271 17.10 -13.96 -7.81
C ASP A 271 17.11 -15.16 -8.76
N LYS A 272 17.26 -16.34 -8.16
CA LYS A 272 17.15 -17.64 -8.80
C LYS A 272 15.78 -18.23 -8.45
N VAL A 273 14.86 -18.16 -9.40
CA VAL A 273 13.47 -18.57 -9.20
C VAL A 273 13.29 -20.04 -9.57
N SER A 274 12.68 -20.83 -8.69
CA SER A 274 12.15 -22.18 -8.95
C SER A 274 10.63 -22.17 -8.83
N VAL A 275 9.96 -22.87 -9.75
CA VAL A 275 8.51 -23.05 -9.73
C VAL A 275 8.20 -24.54 -9.67
N GLY A 276 7.26 -24.94 -8.82
CA GLY A 276 6.89 -26.35 -8.69
C GLY A 276 5.49 -26.59 -8.10
N ALA A 277 5.08 -27.85 -8.10
CA ALA A 277 3.89 -28.28 -7.37
C ALA A 277 4.16 -28.29 -5.85
N PRO A 278 3.14 -28.06 -5.02
CA PRO A 278 3.25 -28.29 -3.58
C PRO A 278 3.39 -29.78 -3.26
N THR A 279 3.96 -30.07 -2.09
CA THR A 279 4.02 -31.44 -1.58
C THR A 279 2.65 -31.85 -1.06
N SER A 280 2.17 -33.03 -1.45
CA SER A 280 0.87 -33.54 -0.98
C SER A 280 1.03 -34.28 0.35
N ILE A 281 0.28 -33.86 1.37
CA ILE A 281 0.09 -34.61 2.60
C ILE A 281 -1.23 -35.37 2.50
N GLU A 282 -1.16 -36.69 2.57
CA GLU A 282 -2.35 -37.54 2.55
C GLU A 282 -2.98 -37.61 3.94
N TYR A 283 -4.31 -37.49 3.99
CA TYR A 283 -5.09 -37.68 5.21
C TYR A 283 -6.40 -38.44 4.95
N GLU A 284 -6.93 -39.06 6.00
CA GLU A 284 -8.19 -39.80 5.92
C GLU A 284 -9.30 -39.00 6.62
N VAL A 285 -10.50 -39.02 6.03
CA VAL A 285 -11.72 -38.42 6.58
C VAL A 285 -12.82 -39.48 6.60
N ILE A 286 -13.05 -40.05 7.77
CA ILE A 286 -14.06 -41.09 7.99
C ILE A 286 -15.08 -40.54 8.98
N VAL A 287 -16.30 -40.27 8.51
CA VAL A 287 -17.32 -39.59 9.30
C VAL A 287 -18.62 -40.39 9.33
N ASP A 288 -19.12 -40.59 10.52
CA ASP A 288 -20.47 -41.10 10.79
C ASP A 288 -21.36 -39.94 11.27
N TYR A 289 -22.57 -39.83 10.74
CA TYR A 289 -23.54 -38.83 11.20
C TYR A 289 -24.93 -39.41 11.43
N TRP A 290 -25.72 -38.71 12.24
CA TRP A 290 -27.11 -39.02 12.56
C TRP A 290 -27.99 -37.79 12.39
N ILE A 291 -29.25 -38.02 12.04
CA ILE A 291 -30.28 -36.98 11.90
C ILE A 291 -31.20 -37.04 13.13
N SER A 292 -31.64 -35.90 13.66
CA SER A 292 -32.59 -35.89 14.79
C SER A 292 -33.90 -36.55 14.39
N LYS A 293 -34.49 -37.38 15.26
CA LYS A 293 -35.81 -37.99 15.03
C LYS A 293 -36.90 -36.95 14.74
N LYS A 294 -36.80 -35.74 15.30
CA LYS A 294 -37.76 -34.64 15.04
C LYS A 294 -37.79 -34.23 13.57
N ASN A 295 -36.67 -34.42 12.86
CA ASN A 295 -36.51 -34.07 11.45
C ASN A 295 -36.65 -35.29 10.53
N GLY A 296 -37.15 -36.43 11.01
CA GLY A 296 -37.23 -37.68 10.24
C GLY A 296 -38.00 -37.56 8.93
N THR A 297 -39.01 -36.69 8.83
CA THR A 297 -39.76 -36.43 7.59
C THR A 297 -38.95 -35.68 6.53
N PHE A 298 -37.87 -35.01 6.93
CA PHE A 298 -36.97 -34.25 6.07
C PHE A 298 -35.62 -34.97 5.86
N ALA A 299 -35.49 -36.22 6.31
CA ALA A 299 -34.21 -36.94 6.35
C ALA A 299 -33.48 -36.95 5.00
N SER A 300 -34.17 -37.26 3.89
CA SER A 300 -33.56 -37.28 2.55
C SER A 300 -33.06 -35.90 2.08
N ILE A 301 -33.73 -34.81 2.49
CA ILE A 301 -33.27 -33.43 2.18
C ILE A 301 -32.01 -33.12 2.99
N ILE A 302 -32.00 -33.49 4.27
CA ILE A 302 -30.86 -33.28 5.17
C ILE A 302 -29.66 -34.11 4.72
N GLU A 303 -29.86 -35.37 4.32
CA GLU A 303 -28.79 -36.20 3.74
C GLU A 303 -28.10 -35.49 2.57
N GLY A 304 -28.89 -34.98 1.61
CA GLY A 304 -28.33 -34.23 0.47
C GLY A 304 -27.61 -32.93 0.87
N GLN A 305 -28.06 -32.25 1.92
CA GLN A 305 -27.40 -31.05 2.45
C GLN A 305 -26.08 -31.39 3.16
N VAL A 306 -26.05 -32.46 3.96
CA VAL A 306 -24.86 -32.95 4.66
C VAL A 306 -23.82 -33.46 3.67
N ASP A 307 -24.22 -34.21 2.64
CA ASP A 307 -23.33 -34.66 1.56
C ASP A 307 -22.72 -33.47 0.81
N ALA A 308 -23.53 -32.45 0.51
CA ALA A 308 -23.04 -31.23 -0.13
C ALA A 308 -22.06 -30.46 0.77
N ALA A 309 -22.32 -30.38 2.07
CA ALA A 309 -21.44 -29.74 3.04
C ALA A 309 -20.10 -30.48 3.20
N PHE A 310 -20.13 -31.81 3.21
CA PHE A 310 -18.94 -32.66 3.24
C PHE A 310 -18.06 -32.46 2.01
N ASN A 311 -18.63 -32.55 0.81
CA ASN A 311 -17.87 -32.33 -0.43
C ASN A 311 -17.31 -30.89 -0.53
N LYS A 312 -18.08 -29.89 -0.08
CA LYS A 312 -17.60 -28.51 0.02
C LYS A 312 -16.44 -28.37 1.00
N TYR A 313 -16.46 -29.09 2.12
CA TYR A 313 -15.34 -29.10 3.05
C TYR A 313 -14.09 -29.70 2.41
N LEU A 314 -14.18 -30.84 1.73
CA LEU A 314 -13.02 -31.47 1.07
C LEU A 314 -12.38 -30.50 0.07
N ILE A 315 -13.18 -29.93 -0.83
CA ILE A 315 -12.71 -28.94 -1.82
C ILE A 315 -12.14 -27.70 -1.13
N TRP A 316 -12.81 -27.19 -0.10
CA TRP A 316 -12.31 -26.06 0.68
C TRP A 316 -10.94 -26.39 1.25
N GLN A 317 -10.78 -27.52 1.95
CA GLN A 317 -9.54 -27.94 2.61
C GLN A 317 -8.38 -27.99 1.63
N ARG A 318 -8.54 -28.69 0.50
CA ARG A 318 -7.47 -28.86 -0.50
C ARG A 318 -7.26 -27.67 -1.43
N ASN A 319 -8.04 -26.60 -1.34
CA ASN A 319 -7.89 -25.39 -2.18
C ASN A 319 -6.88 -24.37 -1.62
N LYS A 320 -6.15 -24.69 -0.56
CA LYS A 320 -5.17 -23.78 0.05
C LYS A 320 -3.98 -24.55 0.61
N MET A 321 -2.76 -24.10 0.30
CA MET A 321 -1.52 -24.63 0.88
C MET A 321 -1.32 -24.12 2.31
N GLY A 322 -0.60 -24.88 3.14
CA GLY A 322 -0.34 -24.52 4.54
C GLY A 322 -1.58 -24.40 5.41
N ARG A 323 -2.70 -25.01 4.98
CA ARG A 323 -3.90 -25.11 5.81
C ARG A 323 -3.88 -26.43 6.55
N ASP A 324 -3.70 -26.34 7.86
CA ASP A 324 -3.85 -27.48 8.77
C ASP A 324 -5.20 -28.18 8.56
N VAL A 325 -5.21 -29.50 8.70
CA VAL A 325 -6.45 -30.27 8.72
C VAL A 325 -7.00 -30.21 10.13
N ASP A 326 -8.08 -29.47 10.34
CA ASP A 326 -8.83 -29.47 11.61
C ASP A 326 -10.27 -29.96 11.36
N LEU A 327 -10.53 -31.21 11.75
CA LEU A 327 -11.83 -31.85 11.54
C LEU A 327 -12.93 -31.30 12.48
N SER A 328 -12.60 -30.41 13.43
CA SER A 328 -13.61 -29.70 14.21
C SER A 328 -14.44 -28.74 13.33
N GLU A 329 -13.82 -28.11 12.33
CA GLU A 329 -14.49 -27.29 11.32
C GLU A 329 -15.45 -28.11 10.47
N LEU A 330 -15.04 -29.33 10.09
CA LEU A 330 -15.91 -30.27 9.38
C LEU A 330 -17.15 -30.61 10.23
N ILE A 331 -16.97 -30.94 11.51
CA ILE A 331 -18.09 -31.22 12.43
C ILE A 331 -19.06 -30.05 12.49
N ALA A 332 -18.55 -28.81 12.59
CA ALA A 332 -19.38 -27.61 12.65
C ALA A 332 -20.23 -27.45 11.38
N ARG A 333 -19.62 -27.59 10.19
CA ARG A 333 -20.32 -27.49 8.90
C ARG A 333 -21.37 -28.58 8.70
N LEU A 334 -21.09 -29.81 9.11
CA LEU A 334 -22.05 -30.90 9.01
C LEU A 334 -23.24 -30.69 9.95
N LYS A 335 -23.01 -30.15 11.15
CA LYS A 335 -24.09 -29.78 12.08
C LYS A 335 -24.95 -28.64 11.56
N GLU A 336 -24.34 -27.61 10.97
CA GLU A 336 -25.07 -26.51 10.33
C GLU A 336 -25.93 -27.02 9.16
N ALA A 337 -25.45 -28.01 8.41
CA ALA A 337 -26.19 -28.68 7.35
C ALA A 337 -27.32 -29.60 7.83
N GLY A 338 -27.50 -29.76 9.15
CA GLY A 338 -28.63 -30.48 9.74
C GLY A 338 -28.30 -31.81 10.42
N ALA A 339 -27.02 -32.21 10.48
CA ALA A 339 -26.63 -33.37 11.27
C ALA A 339 -26.80 -33.09 12.77
N ALA A 340 -27.53 -33.94 13.49
CA ALA A 340 -27.73 -33.81 14.93
C ALA A 340 -26.49 -34.25 15.71
N ARG A 341 -25.88 -35.37 15.28
CA ARG A 341 -24.65 -35.91 15.84
C ARG A 341 -23.69 -36.24 14.71
N VAL A 342 -22.41 -35.95 14.95
CA VAL A 342 -21.30 -36.25 14.04
C VAL A 342 -20.22 -36.93 14.86
N ALA A 343 -19.70 -38.05 14.37
CA ALA A 343 -18.57 -38.76 14.93
C ALA A 343 -17.50 -38.90 13.85
N VAL A 344 -16.29 -38.45 14.17
CA VAL A 344 -15.13 -38.50 13.28
C VAL A 344 -14.24 -39.64 13.75
N ASN A 345 -13.96 -40.58 12.85
CA ASN A 345 -13.15 -41.78 13.10
C ASN A 345 -11.75 -41.65 12.48
N SER A 346 -11.24 -40.43 12.42
CA SER A 346 -9.95 -40.05 11.80
C SER A 346 -9.16 -39.15 12.75
N MET A 347 -7.90 -38.89 12.42
CA MET A 347 -7.07 -37.95 13.17
C MET A 347 -7.67 -36.54 13.10
N MET A 348 -7.95 -35.95 14.26
CA MET A 348 -8.70 -34.69 14.36
C MET A 348 -7.90 -33.46 13.90
N PHE A 349 -6.57 -33.49 14.03
CA PHE A 349 -5.69 -32.39 13.69
C PHE A 349 -4.43 -32.89 13.00
N ILE A 350 -4.07 -32.30 11.86
CA ILE A 350 -2.80 -32.56 11.15
C ILE A 350 -2.21 -31.21 10.75
N GLU A 351 -0.98 -30.96 11.16
CA GLU A 351 -0.22 -29.77 10.79
C GLU A 351 0.25 -29.89 9.33
N VAL A 352 0.10 -28.83 8.55
CA VAL A 352 0.44 -28.79 7.13
C VAL A 352 1.41 -27.63 6.89
N GLY A 353 2.59 -27.93 6.36
CA GLY A 353 3.62 -26.92 6.10
C GLY A 353 3.22 -25.90 5.03
N LYS A 354 3.89 -24.74 5.04
CA LYS A 354 3.58 -23.57 4.18
C LYS A 354 3.47 -23.94 2.68
N THR A 355 4.33 -24.84 2.19
CA THR A 355 4.40 -25.28 0.79
C THR A 355 3.73 -26.63 0.54
N GLU A 356 2.96 -27.12 1.51
CA GLU A 356 2.30 -28.42 1.47
C GLU A 356 0.79 -28.24 1.31
N VAL A 357 0.12 -29.22 0.71
CA VAL A 357 -1.34 -29.25 0.54
C VAL A 357 -1.88 -30.56 1.08
N ALA A 358 -2.94 -30.49 1.89
CA ALA A 358 -3.63 -31.67 2.40
C ALA A 358 -4.59 -32.23 1.35
N ASN A 359 -4.42 -33.50 0.99
CA ASN A 359 -5.30 -34.23 0.08
C ASN A 359 -5.87 -35.45 0.77
N GLU A 360 -7.19 -35.63 0.66
CA GLU A 360 -7.86 -36.78 1.22
C GLU A 360 -7.55 -38.04 0.41
N SER A 361 -6.88 -39.03 1.04
CA SER A 361 -6.64 -40.35 0.43
C SER A 361 -7.86 -41.25 0.58
N VAL A 362 -8.60 -41.09 1.67
CA VAL A 362 -9.88 -41.76 1.95
C VAL A 362 -10.88 -40.71 2.44
N ALA A 363 -12.04 -40.62 1.78
CA ALA A 363 -13.14 -39.77 2.20
C ALA A 363 -14.43 -40.58 2.24
N THR A 364 -14.97 -40.79 3.45
CA THR A 364 -16.19 -41.56 3.66
C THR A 364 -17.13 -40.82 4.61
N LEU A 365 -18.39 -40.73 4.20
CA LEU A 365 -19.47 -40.15 4.97
C LEU A 365 -20.61 -41.17 5.04
N THR A 366 -20.99 -41.58 6.24
CA THR A 366 -22.00 -42.62 6.45
C THR A 366 -23.13 -42.10 7.34
N ASN A 367 -24.36 -42.14 6.82
CA ASN A 367 -25.54 -41.93 7.66
C ASN A 367 -25.82 -43.19 8.50
N ARG A 368 -25.85 -43.02 9.82
CA ARG A 368 -26.14 -44.09 10.80
C ARG A 368 -27.59 -44.11 11.27
N GLY A 369 -28.45 -43.30 10.65
CA GLY A 369 -29.89 -43.24 10.88
C GLY A 369 -30.31 -42.14 11.83
N LEU A 370 -31.46 -42.32 12.48
CA LEU A 370 -32.03 -41.32 13.38
C LEU A 370 -31.49 -41.47 14.81
N ALA A 371 -31.15 -40.35 15.43
CA ALA A 371 -30.78 -40.27 16.85
C ALA A 371 -31.86 -39.52 17.65
N ASP A 372 -32.06 -39.95 18.90
CA ASP A 372 -32.76 -39.15 19.90
C ASP A 372 -31.87 -37.96 20.31
N ASP A 373 -32.49 -36.83 20.61
CA ASP A 373 -31.81 -35.60 21.06
C ASP A 373 -31.01 -35.79 22.35
#